data_AF-A0A6S6ZE52-F1
#
_entry.id   AF-A0A6S6ZE52-F1
#
_cell.length_a   1.000
_cell.length_b   1.000
_cell.length_c   1.000
_cell.angle_alpha   90.00
_cell.angle_beta   90.00
_cell.angle_gamma   90.00
#
_symmetry.space_group_name_H-M   'P 1'
#
loop_
_entity.id
_entity.type
_entity.pdbx_description
1 polymer ?
#
loop_
_entity_poly.entity_id
_entity_poly.type
_entity_poly.pdbx_seq_one_letter_code
_entity_poly.pdbx_strand_id
1 'polypeptide(L)' 'MPTLTIRNLSEDVLRALRMRAEQHGRTIEAEVRAILKEATRSEKRIKLGSLLARIGRQVNLTDEEALLFSQRNPYR' A
#
# COMPACT_ATOMS: atom_id res chain seq x y z
N MET A 1 -17.16 -2.80 5.05
CA MET A 1 -15.77 -3.00 5.51
C MET A 1 -15.29 -4.34 4.97
N PRO A 2 -14.10 -4.43 4.36
CA PRO A 2 -13.52 -5.72 4.03
C PRO A 2 -13.29 -6.52 5.33
N THR A 3 -13.66 -7.80 5.34
CA THR A 3 -13.48 -8.70 6.47
C THR A 3 -12.54 -9.83 6.06
N LEU A 4 -11.63 -10.21 6.96
CA LEU A 4 -10.66 -11.27 6.73
C LEU A 4 -10.75 -12.28 7.89
N THR A 5 -10.90 -13.57 7.57
CA THR A 5 -10.91 -14.66 8.53
C THR A 5 -9.70 -15.54 8.32
N ILE A 6 -8.86 -15.68 9.34
CA ILE A 6 -7.70 -16.58 9.34
C ILE A 6 -8.13 -17.90 9.99
N ARG A 7 -8.10 -18.99 9.23
CA ARG A 7 -8.45 -20.34 9.72
C ARG A 7 -7.19 -21.10 10.11
N ASN A 8 -7.31 -22.02 11.07
CA ASN A 8 -6.23 -22.89 11.54
C ASN A 8 -5.00 -22.11 12.05
N LEU A 9 -5.23 -21.00 12.75
CA LEU A 9 -4.16 -20.26 13.40
C LEU A 9 -3.69 -21.03 14.63
N SER A 10 -2.41 -21.39 14.66
CA SER A 10 -1.82 -22.11 15.77
C SER A 10 -1.84 -21.26 17.07
N GLU A 11 -2.03 -21.93 18.21
CA GLU A 11 -2.15 -21.29 19.54
C GLU A 11 -0.90 -20.49 19.94
N ASP A 12 0.29 -20.94 19.53
CA ASP A 12 1.55 -20.24 19.73
C ASP A 12 1.58 -18.89 19.00
N VAL A 13 1.07 -18.84 17.76
CA VAL A 13 0.96 -17.60 16.98
C VAL A 13 -0.06 -16.66 17.61
N LEU A 14 -1.22 -17.16 18.05
CA LEU A 14 -2.22 -16.35 18.73
C LEU A 14 -1.65 -15.75 20.04
N ARG A 15 -0.90 -16.52 20.81
CA ARG A 15 -0.24 -16.06 22.03
C ARG A 15 0.82 -14.99 21.73
N ALA A 16 1.65 -15.20 20.72
CA ALA A 16 2.63 -14.20 20.29
C ALA A 16 1.98 -12.88 19.86
N LEU A 17 0.86 -12.94 19.11
CA LEU A 17 0.09 -11.77 18.72
C LEU A 17 -0.51 -11.03 19.92
N ARG A 18 -1.02 -11.75 20.93
CA ARG A 18 -1.53 -11.15 22.18
C ARG A 18 -0.44 -10.39 22.93
N MET A 19 0.71 -11.04 23.16
CA MET A 19 1.82 -10.40 23.86
C MET A 19 2.30 -9.15 23.11
N ARG A 20 2.42 -9.22 21.78
CA ARG A 20 2.81 -8.08 20.95
C ARG A 20 1.78 -6.94 21.01
N ALA A 21 0.48 -7.28 21.00
CA ALA A 21 -0.58 -6.28 21.10
C ALA A 21 -0.56 -5.56 22.47
N GLU A 22 -0.37 -6.29 23.57
CA GLU A 22 -0.21 -5.72 24.91
C GLU A 22 1.01 -4.79 25.00
N GLN A 23 2.16 -5.21 24.46
CA GLN A 23 3.37 -4.39 24.40
C GLN A 23 3.15 -3.06 23.65
N HIS A 24 2.30 -3.06 22.62
CA HIS A 24 1.97 -1.86 21.85
C HIS A 24 0.75 -1.09 22.38
N GLY A 25 0.12 -1.55 23.48
CA GLY A 25 -1.11 -0.95 24.01
C GLY A 25 -2.30 -1.03 23.05
N ARG A 26 -2.39 -2.10 22.27
CA ARG A 26 -3.38 -2.31 21.21
C ARG A 26 -4.24 -3.54 21.47
N THR A 27 -5.43 -3.57 20.87
CA THR A 27 -6.19 -4.82 20.72
C THR A 27 -5.52 -5.74 19.71
N ILE A 28 -5.79 -7.05 19.79
CA ILE A 28 -5.28 -8.03 18.80
C ILE A 28 -5.65 -7.62 17.38
N GLU A 29 -6.90 -7.20 17.15
CA GLU A 29 -7.35 -6.78 15.82
C GLU A 29 -6.58 -5.56 15.31
N ALA A 30 -6.35 -4.57 16.17
CA ALA A 30 -5.57 -3.39 15.82
C ALA A 30 -4.12 -3.75 15.50
N GLU A 31 -3.53 -4.71 16.23
CA GLU A 31 -2.17 -5.18 15.98
C GLU A 31 -2.06 -5.98 14.68
N VAL A 32 -2.98 -6.91 14.41
CA VAL A 32 -3.02 -7.65 13.14
C VAL A 32 -3.19 -6.68 11.97
N ARG A 33 -4.06 -5.67 12.10
CA ARG A 33 -4.24 -4.63 11.08
C ARG A 33 -2.95 -3.83 10.86
N ALA A 34 -2.22 -3.52 11.93
CA ALA A 34 -0.94 -2.82 11.85
C ALA A 34 0.12 -3.65 11.11
N ILE A 35 0.25 -4.94 11.46
CA ILE A 35 1.15 -5.89 10.80
C ILE A 35 0.82 -6.00 9.30
N LEU A 36 -0.46 -6.18 8.95
CA LEU A 36 -0.87 -6.25 7.55
C LEU A 36 -0.58 -4.95 6.81
N LYS A 37 -0.80 -3.80 7.45
CA LYS A 37 -0.47 -2.48 6.86
C LYS A 37 1.02 -2.32 6.63
N GLU A 38 1.85 -2.81 7.54
CA GLU A 38 3.31 -2.77 7.41
C GLU A 38 3.80 -3.75 6.35
N ALA A 39 3.34 -5.00 6.36
CA ALA A 39 3.70 -6.00 5.36
C ALA A 39 3.25 -5.62 3.93
N THR A 40 2.13 -4.88 3.80
CA THR A 40 1.64 -4.39 2.51
C THR A 40 2.17 -3.01 2.13
N ARG A 41 2.89 -2.33 3.03
CA ARG A 41 3.72 -1.16 2.67
C ARG A 41 4.91 -1.68 1.86
N SER A 42 4.66 -1.90 0.58
CA SER A 42 5.71 -2.19 -0.38
C SER A 42 6.65 -0.97 -0.42
N GLU A 43 7.83 -1.08 0.22
CA GLU A 43 8.93 -0.12 0.06
C GLU A 43 9.28 0.12 -1.41
N LYS A 44 8.93 -0.84 -2.28
CA LYS A 44 9.19 -0.86 -3.71
C LYS A 44 8.03 -0.38 -4.58
N ARG A 45 6.87 0.03 -4.02
CA ARG A 45 5.84 0.70 -4.84
C ARG A 45 6.33 2.11 -5.15
N ILE A 46 7.10 2.23 -6.23
CA ILE A 46 7.25 3.49 -6.94
C ILE A 46 5.83 3.95 -7.24
N LYS A 47 5.40 5.04 -6.61
CA LYS A 47 4.15 5.70 -6.95
C LYS A 47 4.34 6.31 -8.34
N LEU A 48 4.26 5.49 -9.39
CA LEU A 48 4.58 5.89 -10.76
C LEU A 48 3.80 7.15 -11.15
N GLY A 49 2.51 7.22 -10.81
CA GLY A 49 1.72 8.44 -11.00
C GLY A 49 2.29 9.66 -10.27
N SER A 50 2.76 9.52 -9.03
CA SER A 50 3.41 10.61 -8.30
C SER A 50 4.78 10.99 -8.87
N LEU A 51 5.54 10.02 -9.38
CA LEU A 51 6.82 10.24 -10.04
C LEU A 51 6.62 10.98 -11.37
N LEU A 52 5.69 10.52 -12.21
CA LEU A 52 5.30 11.16 -13.46
C LEU A 52 4.74 12.57 -13.22
N ALA A 53 3.89 12.75 -12.22
CA ALA A 53 3.39 14.07 -11.84
C ALA A 53 4.51 15.01 -11.39
N ARG A 54 5.53 14.49 -10.69
CA ARG A 54 6.72 15.27 -10.32
C ARG A 54 7.52 15.69 -11.55
N ILE A 55 7.76 14.78 -12.49
CA ILE A 55 8.47 15.06 -13.74
C ILE A 55 7.71 16.11 -14.56
N GLY A 56 6.39 15.94 -14.73
CA GLY A 56 5.54 16.91 -15.42
C GLY A 56 5.63 18.32 -14.84
N ARG A 57 5.63 18.45 -13.50
CA ARG A 57 5.84 19.74 -12.83
C ARG A 57 7.24 20.33 -13.08
N GLN A 58 8.29 19.52 -13.11
CA GLN A 58 9.66 20.00 -13.34
C GLN A 58 9.84 20.59 -14.74
N VAL A 59 9.07 20.10 -15.72
CA VAL A 59 9.12 20.57 -17.11
C VAL A 59 7.99 21.54 -17.48
N ASN A 60 7.18 21.98 -16.50
CA ASN A 60 5.99 22.80 -16.71
C ASN A 60 5.04 22.24 -17.79
N LEU A 61 4.84 20.91 -17.76
CA LEU A 61 3.94 20.22 -18.68
C LEU A 61 2.54 20.82 -18.61
N THR A 62 2.03 21.30 -19.75
CA THR A 62 0.69 21.82 -19.90
C THR A 62 -0.34 20.72 -20.15
N ASP A 63 -1.61 21.01 -19.91
CA ASP A 63 -2.70 20.05 -20.19
C ASP A 63 -2.79 19.72 -21.69
N GLU A 64 -2.50 20.68 -22.56
CA GLU A 64 -2.47 20.49 -24.02
C GLU A 64 -1.37 19.50 -24.45
N GLU A 65 -0.16 19.64 -23.88
CA GLU A 65 0.94 18.71 -24.13
C GLU A 65 0.67 17.33 -23.53
N ALA A 66 -0.03 17.25 -22.39
CA ALA A 66 -0.39 15.99 -21.76
C ALA A 66 -1.37 15.17 -22.63
N LEU A 67 -2.25 15.83 -23.39
CA LEU A 67 -3.18 15.17 -24.32
C LEU A 67 -2.46 14.44 -25.47
N LEU A 68 -1.23 14.84 -25.81
CA LEU A 68 -0.43 14.18 -26.84
C LEU A 68 -0.01 12.75 -26.44
N PHE A 69 0.10 12.46 -25.14
CA PHE A 69 0.45 11.11 -24.66
C PHE A 69 -0.65 10.07 -24.97
N SER A 70 -1.91 10.49 -25.00
CA SER A 70 -3.07 9.64 -25.31
C SER A 70 -3.12 9.21 -26.79
N GLN A 71 -2.42 9.95 -27.67
CA GLN A 71 -2.40 9.71 -29.11
C GLN A 71 -1.30 8.71 -29.53
N ARG A 72 -0.29 8.50 -28.68
CA ARG A 72 0.74 7.47 -28.87
C ARG A 72 0.28 6.15 -28.28
N ASN A 73 -0.52 5.41 -29.03
CA ASN A 73 -0.76 4.00 -28.76
C ASN A 73 0.39 3.17 -29.36
N PRO A 74 1.25 2.49 -28.57
CA PRO A 74 2.39 1.75 -29.09
C PRO A 74 2.04 0.37 -29.70
N TYR A 75 0.75 0.08 -29.92
CA TYR A 75 0.27 -1.19 -30.48
C TYR A 75 -0.39 -1.04 -31.86
N ARG A 76 0.14 -0.17 -32.71
CA ARG A 76 -0.14 -0.19 -34.15
C ARG A 76 1.13 -0.46 -34.93
#